data_AF-A0A0G3VP35-F1
#
_entry.id   AF-A0A0G3VP35-F1
#
_cell.length_a   1.000
_cell.length_b   1.000
_cell.length_c   1.000
_cell.angle_alpha   90.00
_cell.angle_beta   90.00
_cell.angle_gamma   90.00
#
_symmetry.space_group_name_H-M   'P 1'
#
loop_
_entity.id
_entity.type
_entity.pdbx_description
1 polymer ?
#
loop_
_entity_poly.entity_id
_entity_poly.type
_entity_poly.pdbx_seq_one_letter_code
_entity_poly.pdbx_strand_id
1 'polypeptide(L)' 'MSIILLSYYNSMLNSSFTDYKNIYLLRKFIVIQGKILPRRLNKITAKQQRLISKSIKRARIIGLLPFVNKDN' A
#
# COMPACT_ATOMS: atom_id res chain seq x y z
N MET A 1 22.22 3.18 17.65
CA MET A 1 21.72 2.22 16.64
C MET A 1 20.19 2.23 16.48
N SER A 2 19.38 2.71 17.43
CA SER A 2 17.93 2.43 17.48
C SER A 2 16.97 3.47 16.87
N ILE A 3 17.33 4.74 16.70
CA ILE A 3 16.40 5.76 16.14
C ILE A 3 16.67 6.04 14.65
N ILE A 4 17.95 6.15 14.28
CA ILE A 4 18.37 6.44 12.90
C ILE A 4 17.94 5.30 11.96
N LEU A 5 18.10 4.03 12.39
CA LEU A 5 17.72 2.87 11.60
C LEU A 5 16.20 2.82 11.35
N LEU A 6 15.39 3.17 12.36
CA LEU A 6 13.93 3.22 12.25
C LEU A 6 13.46 4.37 11.34
N SER A 7 14.14 5.51 11.40
CA SER A 7 13.91 6.65 10.50
C SER A 7 14.24 6.30 9.06
N TYR A 8 15.41 5.69 8.83
CA TYR A 8 15.82 5.20 7.52
C TYR A 8 14.84 4.16 6.97
N TYR A 9 14.43 3.20 7.79
CA TYR A 9 13.43 2.19 7.41
C TYR A 9 12.09 2.83 7.00
N ASN A 10 11.61 3.84 7.75
CA ASN A 10 10.40 4.58 7.38
C ASN A 10 10.55 5.33 6.06
N SER A 11 11.71 5.92 5.78
CA SER A 11 12.01 6.57 4.50
C SER A 11 11.99 5.57 3.34
N MET A 12 12.67 4.42 3.50
CA MET A 12 12.66 3.32 2.54
C MET A 12 11.24 2.80 2.27
N LEU A 13 10.44 2.59 3.32
CA LEU A 13 9.05 2.18 3.16
C LEU A 13 8.21 3.21 2.40
N ASN A 14 8.39 4.51 2.66
CA ASN A 14 7.67 5.56 1.94
C ASN A 14 7.99 5.56 0.43
N SER A 15 9.25 5.29 0.07
CA SER A 15 9.66 5.11 -1.32
C SER A 15 8.91 3.94 -1.95
N SER A 16 8.94 2.77 -1.30
CA SER A 16 8.26 1.56 -1.75
C SER A 16 6.74 1.73 -1.86
N PHE A 17 6.11 2.51 -0.99
CA PHE A 17 4.67 2.81 -1.06
C PHE A 17 4.29 3.73 -2.20
N THR A 18 5.24 4.48 -2.76
CA THR A 18 5.00 5.40 -3.87
C THR A 18 5.01 4.67 -5.22
N ASP A 19 5.68 3.51 -5.31
CA ASP A 19 5.74 2.72 -6.52
C ASP A 19 4.49 1.86 -6.70
N TYR A 20 3.70 2.18 -7.73
CA TYR A 20 2.48 1.45 -8.07
C TYR A 20 2.79 0.11 -8.77
N LYS A 21 4.03 -0.10 -9.24
CA LYS A 21 4.46 -1.33 -9.91
C LYS A 21 4.77 -2.45 -8.92
N ASN A 22 4.95 -2.15 -7.64
CA ASN A 22 5.20 -3.15 -6.61
C ASN A 22 3.89 -3.82 -6.15
N ILE A 23 3.36 -4.70 -7.01
CA ILE A 23 2.08 -5.38 -6.79
C ILE A 23 2.12 -6.22 -5.51
N TYR A 24 3.24 -6.91 -5.24
CA TYR A 24 3.37 -7.78 -4.07
C TYR A 24 3.15 -7.02 -2.76
N LEU A 25 3.74 -5.82 -2.64
CA LEU A 25 3.56 -4.99 -1.47
C LEU A 25 2.14 -4.41 -1.40
N LEU A 26 1.61 -3.91 -2.52
CA LEU A 26 0.26 -3.32 -2.56
C LEU A 26 -0.85 -4.33 -2.29
N ARG A 27 -0.66 -5.60 -2.67
CA ARG A 27 -1.61 -6.69 -2.37
C ARG A 27 -1.82 -6.91 -0.88
N LYS A 28 -0.82 -6.61 -0.03
CA LYS A 28 -0.96 -6.69 1.44
C LYS A 28 -1.91 -5.63 2.01
N PHE A 29 -2.21 -4.58 1.24
CA PHE A 29 -3.07 -3.46 1.65
C PHE A 29 -4.46 -3.50 1.01
N ILE A 30 -4.84 -4.61 0.38
CA ILE A 30 -6.19 -4.86 -0.14
C ILE A 30 -6.79 -6.12 0.48
N VAL A 31 -8.11 -6.15 0.58
CA VAL A 31 -8.86 -7.37 0.96
C VAL A 31 -9.02 -8.29 -0.25
N ILE A 32 -9.46 -9.53 -0.01
CA ILE A 32 -9.79 -10.51 -1.08
C ILE A 32 -10.74 -9.91 -2.12
N GLN A 33 -11.78 -9.17 -1.67
CA GLN A 33 -12.78 -8.52 -2.53
C GLN A 33 -12.19 -7.37 -3.37
N GLY A 34 -10.92 -7.03 -3.19
CA GLY A 34 -10.25 -5.95 -3.90
C GLY A 34 -10.43 -4.58 -3.26
N LYS A 35 -11.15 -4.40 -2.14
CA LYS A 35 -11.25 -3.10 -1.43
C LYS A 35 -9.93 -2.74 -0.73
N ILE A 36 -9.65 -1.45 -0.54
CA ILE A 36 -8.44 -1.00 0.19
C ILE A 36 -8.65 -1.20 1.69
N LEU A 37 -7.67 -1.80 2.38
CA LEU A 37 -7.72 -2.01 3.82
C LEU A 37 -7.71 -0.67 4.58
N PRO A 38 -8.55 -0.51 5.62
CA PRO A 38 -8.55 0.68 6.45
C PRO A 38 -7.26 0.78 7.28
N ARG A 39 -6.77 2.01 7.50
CA ARG A 39 -5.53 2.30 8.24
C ARG A 39 -5.45 1.61 9.60
N ARG A 40 -6.58 1.52 10.32
CA ARG A 40 -6.67 0.95 11.67
C ARG A 40 -6.13 -0.49 11.80
N LEU A 41 -6.10 -1.22 10.68
CA LEU A 41 -5.60 -2.61 10.66
C LEU A 41 -4.08 -2.69 10.40
N ASN A 42 -3.50 -1.67 9.76
CA ASN A 42 -2.16 -1.78 9.17
C ASN A 42 -1.03 -1.08 9.97
N LYS A 43 -1.29 -0.54 11.16
CA LYS A 43 -0.29 0.17 12.02
C LYS A 43 0.63 1.15 11.27
N ILE A 44 0.12 1.80 10.21
CA ILE A 44 0.86 2.77 9.40
C ILE A 44 0.39 4.20 9.68
N THR A 45 1.26 5.16 9.36
CA THR A 45 0.95 6.58 9.50
C THR A 45 -0.12 7.04 8.49
N ALA A 46 -0.76 8.18 8.77
CA ALA A 46 -1.72 8.79 7.82
C ALA A 46 -1.08 9.10 6.46
N LYS A 47 0.17 9.56 6.46
CA LYS A 47 0.93 9.89 5.24
C LYS A 47 1.15 8.64 4.39
N GLN A 48 1.59 7.55 5.00
CA GLN A 48 1.79 6.26 4.32
C GLN A 48 0.49 5.72 3.73
N GLN A 49 -0.62 5.76 4.48
CA GLN A 49 -1.93 5.33 3.98
C GLN A 49 -2.33 6.11 2.71
N ARG A 50 -2.10 7.43 2.67
CA ARG A 50 -2.40 8.26 1.49
C ARG A 50 -1.53 7.88 0.29
N LEU A 51 -0.24 7.64 0.51
CA LEU A 51 0.70 7.18 -0.54
C LEU A 51 0.26 5.84 -1.12
N ILE A 52 0.01 4.84 -0.25
CA ILE A 52 -0.46 3.52 -0.65
C ILE A 52 -1.77 3.63 -1.42
N SER A 53 -2.73 4.41 -0.93
CA SER A 53 -4.03 4.58 -1.59
C SER A 53 -3.89 5.18 -2.99
N LYS A 54 -2.96 6.13 -3.19
CA LYS A 54 -2.65 6.73 -4.49
C LYS A 54 -2.03 5.70 -5.43
N SER A 55 -1.08 4.92 -4.94
CA SER A 55 -0.39 3.88 -5.71
C SER A 55 -1.33 2.73 -6.11
N ILE A 56 -2.19 2.26 -5.20
CA ILE A 56 -3.22 1.27 -5.51
C ILE A 56 -4.16 1.78 -6.59
N LYS A 57 -4.64 3.03 -6.49
CA LYS A 57 -5.51 3.62 -7.52
C LYS A 57 -4.82 3.66 -8.89
N ARG A 58 -3.55 4.04 -8.95
CA ARG A 58 -2.74 4.02 -10.19
C ARG A 58 -2.58 2.62 -10.75
N ALA A 59 -2.22 1.65 -9.90
CA ALA A 59 -2.07 0.25 -10.27
C ALA A 59 -3.37 -0.32 -10.86
N ARG A 60 -4.53 0.06 -10.30
CA ARG A 60 -5.83 -0.35 -10.83
C ARG A 60 -6.16 0.25 -12.20
N ILE A 61 -5.86 1.52 -12.43
CA ILE A 61 -6.09 2.18 -13.73
C ILE A 61 -5.30 1.47 -14.85
N ILE A 62 -4.09 0.98 -14.53
CA ILE A 62 -3.22 0.27 -15.49
C ILE A 62 -3.56 -1.23 -15.58
N GLY A 63 -4.48 -1.74 -14.74
CA GLY A 63 -4.89 -3.14 -14.77
C GLY A 63 -4.01 -4.10 -13.97
N LEU A 64 -3.08 -3.61 -13.14
CA LEU A 64 -2.22 -4.45 -12.28
C LEU A 64 -2.93 -4.99 -11.05
N LEU A 65 -4.00 -4.30 -10.60
CA LEU A 65 -4.83 -4.71 -9.46
C LEU A 65 -6.31 -4.59 -9.82
N PRO A 66 -7.17 -5.50 -9.32
CA PRO A 66 -8.60 -5.41 -9.54
C PRO A 66 -9.25 -4.31 -8.69
N PHE A 67 -10.33 -3.72 -9.20
CA PHE A 67 -11.20 -2.82 -8.44
C PHE A 67 -12.14 -3.58 -7.50
N VAL A 68 -12.69 -4.69 -8.00
CA VAL A 68 -13.60 -5.58 -7.29
C VAL A 68 -13.26 -7.00 -7.76
N ASN A 69 -13.00 -7.89 -6.82
CA ASN A 69 -13.11 -9.32 -7.08
C ASN A 69 -14.53 -9.74 -6.73
N LYS A 70 -15.26 -10.26 -7.71
CA LYS A 70 -16.45 -11.05 -7.41
C LYS A 70 -15.96 -12.38 -6.88
N ASP A 71 -16.06 -12.54 -5.57
CA ASP A 71 -16.01 -13.86 -4.97
C ASP A 71 -17.24 -14.59 -5.51
N ASN A 72 -17.03 -15.68 -6.27
CA ASN A 72 -18.10 -16.54 -6.77
C ASN A 72 -18.79 -17.24 -5.60
#